data_AF-A0A177H633-F1
#
_entry.id   AF-A0A177H633-F1
#
_cell.length_a   1.000
_cell.length_b   1.000
_cell.length_c   1.000
_cell.angle_alpha   90.00
_cell.angle_beta   90.00
_cell.angle_gamma   90.00
#
_symmetry.space_group_name_H-M   'P 1'
#
loop_
_entity.id
_entity.type
_entity.pdbx_description
1 polymer ?
#
loop_
_entity_poly.entity_id
_entity_poly.type
_entity_poly.pdbx_seq_one_letter_code
_entity_poly.pdbx_strand_id
1 'polypeptide(L)'
;MNQTNDGARLSLKSETTDRRNLVDAYLQLTKEVLPSLAKSGGQDWPVRQDHCFQRIVLDTICGGVWYAYLNRPAYKNLTHEQARRAVDLCREIAEGRADLQQLNNQSLIWRGKSRVRT
;
A
#
# COMPACT_ATOMS: atom_id res chain seq x y z
N MET A 1 -5.48 -11.48 -44.07
CA MET A 1 -5.96 -11.15 -42.71
C MET A 1 -4.80 -11.30 -41.74
N ASN A 2 -4.60 -10.35 -40.82
CA ASN A 2 -3.93 -10.45 -39.49
C ASN A 2 -3.49 -9.05 -39.01
N GLN A 3 -4.46 -8.17 -38.70
CA GLN A 3 -4.20 -6.82 -38.16
C GLN A 3 -4.71 -6.61 -36.72
N THR A 4 -4.86 -7.65 -35.92
CA THR A 4 -5.49 -7.55 -34.59
C THR A 4 -4.58 -7.81 -33.38
N ASN A 5 -3.28 -8.10 -33.57
CA ASN A 5 -2.39 -8.48 -32.44
C ASN A 5 -1.48 -7.37 -31.88
N ASP A 6 -1.24 -6.28 -32.62
CA ASP A 6 -0.31 -5.22 -32.16
C ASP A 6 -0.93 -4.32 -31.08
N GLY A 7 -2.21 -3.97 -31.17
CA GLY A 7 -2.89 -3.10 -30.20
C GLY A 7 -2.99 -3.70 -28.80
N ALA A 8 -3.35 -4.99 -28.68
CA ALA A 8 -3.43 -5.68 -27.40
C ALA A 8 -2.06 -5.81 -26.71
N ARG A 9 -1.00 -6.04 -27.50
CA ARG A 9 0.37 -6.17 -26.99
C ARG A 9 0.96 -4.84 -26.52
N LEU A 10 0.61 -3.71 -27.15
CA LEU A 10 0.98 -2.39 -26.63
C LEU A 10 0.25 -2.05 -25.32
N SER A 11 -1.06 -2.33 -25.25
CA SER A 11 -1.88 -2.06 -24.06
C SER A 11 -1.42 -2.84 -22.82
N LEU A 12 -1.10 -4.13 -22.96
CA LEU A 12 -0.57 -4.96 -21.88
C LEU A 12 0.81 -4.48 -21.40
N LYS A 13 1.65 -4.00 -22.32
CA LYS A 13 2.98 -3.44 -21.99
C LYS A 13 2.87 -2.11 -21.23
N SER A 14 1.95 -1.24 -21.62
CA SER A 14 1.70 0.02 -20.90
C SER A 14 1.16 -0.26 -19.50
N GLU A 15 0.18 -1.17 -19.35
CA GLU A 15 -0.39 -1.52 -18.05
C GLU A 15 0.65 -2.16 -17.11
N THR A 16 1.51 -3.02 -17.64
CA THR A 16 2.59 -3.65 -16.87
C THR A 16 3.66 -2.63 -16.44
N THR A 17 3.93 -1.63 -17.28
CA THR A 17 4.85 -0.52 -16.95
C THR A 17 4.22 0.38 -15.88
N ASP A 18 2.94 0.71 -16.04
CA ASP A 18 2.23 1.56 -15.08
C ASP A 18 2.13 0.89 -13.70
N ARG A 19 1.80 -0.39 -13.65
CA ARG A 19 1.82 -1.17 -12.40
C ARG A 19 3.20 -1.16 -11.73
N ARG A 20 4.28 -1.29 -12.51
CA ARG A 20 5.66 -1.23 -11.97
C ARG A 20 5.94 0.15 -11.37
N ASN A 21 5.58 1.22 -12.07
CA ASN A 21 5.74 2.59 -11.56
C ASN A 21 4.95 2.81 -10.25
N LEU A 22 3.73 2.26 -10.16
CA LEU A 22 2.92 2.32 -8.93
C LEU A 22 3.58 1.55 -7.79
N VAL A 23 4.13 0.35 -8.06
CA VAL A 23 4.86 -0.42 -7.03
C VAL A 23 6.10 0.32 -6.57
N ASP A 24 6.87 0.92 -7.47
CA ASP A 24 8.06 1.69 -7.12
C ASP A 24 7.71 2.93 -6.29
N ALA A 25 6.65 3.66 -6.67
CA ALA A 25 6.13 4.79 -5.89
C ALA A 25 5.67 4.35 -4.49
N TYR A 26 4.95 3.23 -4.39
CA TYR A 26 4.53 2.66 -3.09
C TYR A 26 5.74 2.31 -2.21
N LEU A 27 6.79 1.71 -2.79
CA LEU A 27 8.01 1.38 -2.05
C LEU A 27 8.76 2.65 -1.59
N GLN A 28 8.87 3.66 -2.45
CA GLN A 28 9.48 4.94 -2.08
C GLN A 28 8.71 5.62 -0.93
N LEU A 29 7.38 5.67 -1.01
CA LEU A 29 6.54 6.28 0.01
C LEU A 29 6.68 5.58 1.36
N THR A 30 6.63 4.24 1.37
CA THR A 30 6.65 3.47 2.62
C THR A 30 8.05 3.30 3.23
N LYS A 31 9.12 3.32 2.43
CA LYS A 31 10.50 3.16 2.94
C LYS A 31 11.14 4.49 3.34
N GLU A 32 10.83 5.57 2.64
CA GLU A 32 11.54 6.84 2.81
C GLU A 32 10.61 7.95 3.31
N VAL A 33 9.51 8.21 2.60
CA VAL A 33 8.69 9.41 2.84
C VAL A 33 7.95 9.33 4.17
N LEU A 34 7.13 8.30 4.38
CA LEU A 34 6.34 8.15 5.60
C LEU A 34 7.22 8.00 6.86
N PRO A 35 8.30 7.18 6.85
CA PRO A 35 9.24 7.14 7.98
C PRO A 35 9.92 8.48 8.26
N SER A 36 10.24 9.28 7.23
CA SER A 36 10.83 10.60 7.42
C SER A 36 9.86 11.59 8.05
N LEU A 37 8.59 11.57 7.62
CA LEU A 37 7.54 12.38 8.25
C LEU A 37 7.35 12.01 9.72
N ALA A 38 7.27 10.71 10.04
CA ALA A 38 7.16 10.23 11.42
C ALA A 38 8.36 10.62 12.32
N LYS A 39 9.55 10.80 11.74
CA LYS A 39 10.76 11.26 12.46
C LYS A 39 10.78 12.77 12.67
N SER A 40 10.16 13.55 11.77
CA SER A 40 10.19 15.02 11.81
C SER A 40 9.41 15.64 12.98
N GLY A 41 8.59 14.86 13.69
CA GLY A 41 7.95 15.25 14.95
C GLY A 41 6.73 16.18 14.83
N GLY A 42 6.26 16.48 13.62
CA GLY A 42 5.11 17.38 13.39
C GLY A 42 3.72 16.77 13.65
N GLN A 43 3.62 15.46 13.87
CA GLN A 43 2.37 14.71 14.07
C GLN A 43 2.62 13.53 15.01
N ASP A 44 1.56 13.04 15.65
CA ASP A 44 1.61 11.90 16.57
C ASP A 44 1.47 10.57 15.80
N TRP A 45 2.55 10.09 15.19
CA TRP A 45 2.54 8.90 14.34
C TRP A 45 2.63 7.61 15.19
N PRO A 46 1.67 6.66 15.09
CA PRO A 46 1.67 5.42 15.89
C PRO A 46 2.77 4.43 15.49
N VAL A 47 3.41 4.65 14.34
CA VAL A 47 4.45 3.78 13.79
C VAL A 47 5.53 4.63 13.13
N ARG A 48 6.76 4.11 13.10
CA ARG A 48 7.94 4.83 12.55
C ARG A 48 8.75 4.04 11.54
N GLN A 49 8.54 2.73 11.45
CA GLN A 49 9.33 1.82 10.63
C GLN A 49 8.63 1.52 9.31
N ASP A 50 9.42 1.34 8.26
CA ASP A 50 8.97 1.04 6.89
C ASP A 50 7.98 -0.14 6.81
N HIS A 51 8.31 -1.26 7.44
CA HIS A 51 7.50 -2.47 7.44
C HIS A 51 6.18 -2.29 8.20
N CYS A 52 6.12 -1.39 9.17
CA CYS A 52 4.88 -1.05 9.86
C CYS A 52 3.92 -0.31 8.91
N PHE A 53 4.41 0.65 8.13
CA PHE A 53 3.63 1.33 7.11
C PHE A 53 3.14 0.35 6.04
N GLN A 54 4.06 -0.47 5.52
CA GLN A 54 3.71 -1.48 4.51
C GLN A 54 2.62 -2.42 5.03
N ARG A 55 2.73 -2.90 6.28
CA ARG A 55 1.71 -3.74 6.91
C ARG A 55 0.35 -3.03 6.94
N ILE A 56 0.29 -1.80 7.43
CA ILE A 56 -0.98 -1.06 7.59
C ILE A 56 -1.62 -0.81 6.22
N VAL A 57 -0.84 -0.34 5.24
CA VAL A 57 -1.33 -0.06 3.89
C VAL A 57 -1.81 -1.33 3.21
N LEU A 58 -1.02 -2.41 3.24
CA LEU A 58 -1.40 -3.69 2.65
C LEU A 58 -2.64 -4.28 3.31
N ASP A 59 -2.73 -4.22 4.64
CA ASP A 59 -3.90 -4.73 5.34
C ASP A 59 -5.16 -3.93 4.97
N THR A 60 -5.03 -2.60 4.87
CA THR A 60 -6.15 -1.69 4.54
C THR A 60 -6.68 -1.97 3.13
N ILE A 61 -5.82 -2.04 2.12
CA ILE A 61 -6.27 -2.27 0.74
C ILE A 61 -6.81 -3.70 0.52
N CYS A 62 -6.38 -4.66 1.34
CA CYS A 62 -6.88 -6.03 1.33
C CYS A 62 -8.15 -6.22 2.18
N GLY A 63 -8.49 -5.27 3.06
CA GLY A 63 -9.59 -5.40 4.01
C GLY A 63 -9.37 -6.48 5.09
N GLY A 64 -8.11 -6.77 5.42
CA GLY A 64 -7.76 -7.86 6.33
C GLY A 64 -6.27 -8.10 6.39
N VAL A 65 -5.84 -9.20 7.00
CA VAL A 65 -4.41 -9.54 7.09
C VAL A 65 -3.85 -9.88 5.70
N TRP A 66 -2.96 -9.05 5.17
CA TRP A 66 -2.59 -9.09 3.74
C TRP A 66 -2.09 -10.45 3.23
N TYR A 67 -1.40 -11.24 4.06
CA TYR A 67 -0.84 -12.54 3.63
C TYR A 67 -1.91 -13.63 3.50
N ALA A 68 -3.17 -13.35 3.85
CA ALA A 68 -4.31 -14.17 3.47
C ALA A 68 -4.78 -13.90 2.02
N TYR A 69 -4.33 -12.80 1.42
CA TYR A 69 -4.80 -12.31 0.11
C TYR A 69 -3.69 -12.24 -0.95
N LEU A 70 -2.43 -12.04 -0.53
CA LEU A 70 -1.29 -11.86 -1.43
C LEU A 70 -0.16 -12.85 -1.14
N ASN A 71 0.43 -13.37 -2.21
CA ASN A 71 1.66 -14.16 -2.12
C ASN A 71 2.86 -13.29 -1.72
N ARG A 72 3.85 -13.93 -1.08
CA ARG A 72 5.12 -13.29 -0.75
C ARG A 72 6.04 -13.30 -1.97
N PRO A 73 6.80 -12.22 -2.24
CA PRO A 73 6.74 -10.92 -1.57
C PRO A 73 5.53 -10.09 -2.05
N ALA A 74 4.85 -9.40 -1.13
CA ALA A 74 3.58 -8.72 -1.39
C ALA A 74 3.66 -7.74 -2.56
N TYR A 75 4.68 -6.88 -2.59
CA TYR A 75 4.83 -5.83 -3.61
C TYR A 75 4.94 -6.37 -5.04
N LYS A 76 5.43 -7.60 -5.25
CA LYS A 76 5.48 -8.23 -6.59
C LYS A 76 4.12 -8.75 -7.03
N ASN A 77 3.26 -9.07 -6.07
CA ASN A 77 1.97 -9.74 -6.26
C ASN A 77 0.77 -8.78 -6.20
N LEU A 78 1.01 -7.47 -6.06
CA LEU A 78 -0.07 -6.48 -6.18
C LEU A 78 -0.60 -6.45 -7.62
N THR A 79 -1.92 -6.46 -7.76
CA THR A 79 -2.58 -6.08 -9.02
C THR A 79 -2.36 -4.59 -9.29
N HIS A 80 -2.61 -4.17 -10.53
CA HIS A 80 -2.56 -2.74 -10.89
C HIS A 80 -3.43 -1.90 -9.94
N GLU A 81 -4.68 -2.30 -9.75
CA GLU A 81 -5.63 -1.57 -8.90
C GLU A 81 -5.18 -1.52 -7.43
N GLN A 82 -4.66 -2.62 -6.89
CA GLN A 82 -4.13 -2.66 -5.53
C GLN A 82 -2.89 -1.76 -5.38
N ALA A 83 -1.99 -1.75 -6.37
CA ALA A 83 -0.83 -0.86 -6.37
C ALA A 83 -1.25 0.61 -6.39
N ARG A 84 -2.26 0.97 -7.20
CA ARG A 84 -2.84 2.32 -7.23
C ARG A 84 -3.42 2.71 -5.87
N ARG A 85 -4.30 1.87 -5.30
CA ARG A 85 -4.88 2.10 -3.96
C ARG A 85 -3.83 2.23 -2.88
N ALA A 86 -2.73 1.47 -2.96
CA ALA A 86 -1.62 1.55 -2.01
C ALA A 86 -0.90 2.90 -2.08
N VAL A 87 -0.63 3.40 -3.29
CA VAL A 87 -0.01 4.72 -3.52
C VAL A 87 -0.93 5.84 -3.04
N ASP A 88 -2.20 5.79 -3.40
CA ASP A 88 -3.18 6.82 -3.01
C ASP A 88 -3.32 6.90 -1.49
N LEU A 89 -3.45 5.75 -0.82
CA LEU A 89 -3.50 5.68 0.63
C LEU A 89 -2.21 6.22 1.29
N CYS A 90 -1.04 5.93 0.73
CA CYS A 90 0.22 6.48 1.26
C CYS A 90 0.26 8.02 1.15
N ARG A 91 -0.22 8.58 0.04
CA ARG A 91 -0.32 10.04 -0.14
C ARG A 91 -1.31 10.65 0.83
N GLU A 92 -2.46 10.01 1.02
CA GLU A 92 -3.47 10.42 2.00
C GLU A 92 -2.94 10.46 3.43
N ILE A 93 -2.15 9.45 3.82
CA ILE A 93 -1.48 9.44 5.12
C ILE A 93 -0.46 10.59 5.20
N ALA A 94 0.37 10.78 4.17
CA ALA A 94 1.39 11.83 4.15
C ALA A 94 0.79 13.25 4.24
N GLU A 95 -0.37 13.45 3.62
CA GLU A 95 -1.11 14.72 3.61
C GLU A 95 -2.02 14.90 4.83
N GLY A 96 -2.10 13.90 5.73
CA GLY A 96 -2.98 13.92 6.90
C GLY A 96 -4.48 13.78 6.56
N ARG A 97 -4.82 13.35 5.35
CA ARG A 97 -6.21 13.08 4.91
C ARG A 97 -6.73 11.72 5.36
N ALA A 98 -5.84 10.78 5.66
CA ALA A 98 -6.19 9.49 6.25
C ALA A 98 -5.67 9.39 7.69
N ASP A 99 -6.53 8.92 8.60
CA ASP A 99 -6.18 8.71 10.01
C ASP A 99 -5.34 7.44 10.19
N LEU A 100 -4.02 7.60 10.26
CA LEU A 100 -3.09 6.49 10.45
C LEU A 100 -3.30 5.75 11.78
N GLN A 101 -3.80 6.41 12.83
CA GLN A 101 -4.09 5.78 14.11
C GLN A 101 -5.26 4.81 13.97
N GLN A 102 -6.34 5.23 13.31
CA GLN A 102 -7.49 4.38 13.00
C GLN A 102 -7.07 3.17 12.14
N LEU A 103 -6.29 3.41 11.08
CA LEU A 103 -5.81 2.34 10.18
C LEU A 103 -4.91 1.34 10.92
N ASN A 104 -4.00 1.83 11.78
CA ASN A 104 -3.16 0.97 12.62
C ASN A 104 -4.01 0.11 13.57
N ASN A 105 -4.98 0.71 14.25
CA ASN A 105 -5.87 0.01 15.18
C ASN A 105 -6.66 -1.09 14.46
N GLN A 106 -7.22 -0.79 13.29
CA GLN A 106 -7.94 -1.77 12.49
C GLN A 106 -7.03 -2.93 12.04
N SER A 107 -5.81 -2.62 11.60
CA SER A 107 -4.81 -3.64 11.26
C SER A 107 -4.41 -4.51 12.46
N LEU A 108 -4.38 -3.96 13.68
CA LEU A 108 -4.15 -4.73 14.90
C LEU A 108 -5.34 -5.62 15.28
N ILE A 109 -6.58 -5.16 15.06
CA ILE A 109 -7.81 -5.94 15.27
C ILE A 109 -7.81 -7.18 14.38
N TRP A 110 -7.58 -7.01 13.06
CA TRP A 110 -7.51 -8.15 12.14
C TRP A 110 -6.44 -9.18 12.49
N ARG A 111 -5.39 -8.76 13.21
CA ARG A 111 -4.29 -9.62 13.64
C ARG A 111 -4.49 -10.23 15.04
N GLY A 112 -5.62 -9.97 15.69
CA GLY A 112 -5.88 -10.39 17.07
C GLY A 112 -4.96 -9.74 18.11
N LYS A 113 -4.32 -8.62 17.76
CA LYS A 113 -3.36 -7.89 18.62
C LYS A 113 -3.99 -6.73 19.37
N SER A 114 -5.20 -6.33 19.00
CA SER A 114 -6.00 -5.37 19.75
C SER A 114 -7.09 -6.12 20.49
N ARG A 115 -7.12 -5.97 21.82
CA ARG A 115 -8.31 -6.28 22.61
C ARG A 115 -9.20 -5.05 22.51
N VAL A 116 -10.19 -5.08 21.61
CA VAL A 116 -11.30 -4.13 21.73
C VAL A 116 -11.91 -4.43 23.09
N ARG A 117 -11.67 -3.56 24.08
CA ARG A 117 -12.48 -3.56 25.29
C ARG A 117 -13.86 -3.08 24.85
N THR A 118 -14.75 -4.03 24.62
CA THR A 118 -16.18 -3.78 24.50
C THR A 118 -16.72 -3.31 25.85
#